data_AF-A0A920Q8K6-F1
#
_entry.id   AF-A0A920Q8K6-F1
#
_cell.length_a   1.000
_cell.length_b   1.000
_cell.length_c   1.000
_cell.angle_alpha   90.00
_cell.angle_beta   90.00
_cell.angle_gamma   90.00
#
_symmetry.space_group_name_H-M   'P 1'
#
loop_
_entity.id
_entity.type
_entity.pdbx_description
1 polymer ?
#
loop_
_entity_poly.entity_id
_entity_poly.type
_entity_poly.pdbx_seq_one_letter_code
_entity_poly.pdbx_strand_id
1 'polypeptide(L)'
;MLVKRSLLIRRTDAEFLKEPKDFQGKTIVVTPTSSAHIDGDLRYKPVGATIVSSVPSQDEIVSQLLSERIDAFGEGDVSNEYLSGKYLDEHGESYWS
;
A
#
# COMPACT_ATOMS: atom_id res chain seq x y z
N MET A 1 21.70 -4.57 -1.06
CA MET A 1 20.78 -3.92 -0.11
C MET A 1 19.37 -4.33 -0.49
N LEU A 2 18.79 -5.30 0.21
CA LEU A 2 17.41 -5.76 -0.02
C LEU A 2 16.49 -4.82 0.76
N VAL A 3 16.04 -3.75 0.11
CA VAL A 3 15.06 -2.86 0.73
C VAL A 3 13.70 -3.54 0.62
N LYS A 4 13.22 -4.16 1.70
CA LYS A 4 11.82 -4.56 1.82
C LYS A 4 11.03 -3.29 2.13
N ARG A 5 10.50 -2.62 1.09
CA ARG A 5 9.66 -1.43 1.25
C ARG A 5 8.21 -1.87 1.35
N SER A 6 7.56 -1.49 2.46
CA SER A 6 6.25 -1.96 2.88
C SER A 6 5.15 -1.27 2.08
N LEU A 7 4.28 -2.06 1.44
CA LEU A 7 2.99 -1.58 0.99
C LEU A 7 2.05 -1.55 2.19
N LEU A 8 1.31 -0.47 2.35
CA LEU A 8 0.16 -0.42 3.25
C LEU A 8 -0.98 -1.20 2.61
N ILE A 9 -1.45 -2.25 3.29
CA ILE A 9 -2.58 -3.07 2.86
C ILE A 9 -3.58 -3.23 4.00
N ARG A 10 -4.82 -3.60 3.66
CA ARG A 10 -5.82 -3.98 4.65
C ARG A 10 -5.34 -5.23 5.41
N ARG A 11 -5.54 -5.27 6.72
CA ARG A 11 -5.20 -6.44 7.55
C ARG A 11 -5.88 -7.73 7.07
N THR A 12 -7.09 -7.65 6.54
CA THR A 12 -7.82 -8.80 5.96
C THR A 12 -7.13 -9.41 4.75
N ASP A 13 -6.32 -8.61 4.05
CA ASP A 13 -5.67 -9.01 2.81
C ASP A 13 -4.24 -9.49 3.04
N ALA A 14 -3.70 -9.28 4.25
CA ALA A 14 -2.34 -9.66 4.62
C ALA A 14 -2.07 -11.16 4.49
N GLU A 15 -3.10 -12.01 4.60
CA GLU A 15 -2.96 -13.44 4.37
C GLU A 15 -2.79 -13.81 2.89
N PHE A 16 -3.18 -12.93 1.98
CA PHE A 16 -3.21 -13.17 0.54
C PHE A 16 -2.19 -12.32 -0.24
N LEU A 17 -1.81 -11.15 0.26
CA LEU A 17 -0.89 -10.20 -0.38
C LEU A 17 0.50 -10.22 0.27
N LYS A 18 1.23 -11.33 0.08
CA LYS A 18 2.49 -11.62 0.80
C LYS A 18 3.74 -11.37 -0.04
N GLU A 19 3.64 -11.61 -1.34
CA GLU A 19 4.75 -11.47 -2.28
C GLU A 19 4.31 -10.75 -3.56
N PRO A 20 5.24 -10.26 -4.40
CA PRO A 20 4.88 -9.46 -5.57
C PRO A 20 3.85 -10.11 -6.49
N LYS A 21 3.90 -11.43 -6.68
CA LYS A 21 2.98 -12.17 -7.55
C LYS A 21 1.52 -12.10 -7.09
N ASP A 22 1.31 -11.94 -5.79
CA ASP A 22 -0.04 -11.84 -5.22
C ASP A 22 -0.77 -10.55 -5.64
N PHE A 23 -0.03 -9.58 -6.16
CA PHE A 23 -0.57 -8.31 -6.68
C PHE A 23 -0.96 -8.37 -8.16
N GLN A 24 -0.98 -9.54 -8.78
CA GLN A 24 -1.47 -9.69 -10.15
C GLN A 24 -2.93 -9.20 -10.25
N GLY A 25 -3.19 -8.26 -11.15
CA GLY A 25 -4.52 -7.66 -11.34
C GLY A 25 -4.94 -6.71 -10.21
N LYS A 26 -4.06 -6.41 -9.25
CA LYS A 26 -4.32 -5.49 -8.14
C LYS A 26 -3.91 -4.06 -8.48
N THR A 27 -4.52 -3.11 -7.80
CA THR A 27 -4.23 -1.68 -7.95
C THR A 27 -3.41 -1.18 -6.77
N ILE A 28 -2.23 -0.64 -7.08
CA ILE A 28 -1.30 -0.08 -6.11
C ILE A 28 -1.17 1.41 -6.38
N VAL A 29 -1.56 2.24 -5.40
CA VAL A 29 -1.30 3.68 -5.46
C VAL A 29 0.07 3.97 -4.88
N VAL A 30 0.83 4.85 -5.51
CA VAL A 30 2.17 5.24 -5.07
C VAL A 30 2.35 6.73 -5.19
N THR A 31 3.15 7.32 -4.30
CA THR A 31 3.54 8.73 -4.42
C THR A 31 4.49 8.90 -5.62
N PRO A 32 4.22 9.80 -6.58
CA PRO A 32 5.05 10.04 -7.75
C PRO A 32 6.50 10.29 -7.38
N THR A 33 7.42 9.82 -8.21
CA THR A 33 8.89 9.95 -8.04
C THR A 33 9.46 9.39 -6.74
N SER A 34 8.64 8.75 -5.90
CA SER A 34 9.09 8.13 -4.67
C SER A 34 9.81 6.81 -4.92
N SER A 35 10.50 6.34 -3.89
CA SER A 35 11.04 5.00 -3.84
C SER A 35 9.99 3.91 -4.04
N ALA A 36 8.75 4.12 -3.55
CA ALA A 36 7.65 3.18 -3.74
C ALA A 36 7.14 3.17 -5.18
N HIS A 37 7.21 4.31 -5.89
CA HIS A 37 6.89 4.35 -7.31
C HIS A 37 7.87 3.53 -8.14
N ILE A 38 9.17 3.67 -7.88
CA ILE A 38 10.22 2.87 -8.53
C ILE A 38 10.01 1.38 -8.22
N ASP A 39 9.69 1.04 -6.96
CA ASP A 39 9.43 -0.35 -6.56
C ASP A 39 8.17 -0.92 -7.24
N GLY A 40 7.11 -0.11 -7.34
CA GLY A 40 5.88 -0.36 -8.09
C GLY A 40 6.17 -0.78 -9.54
N ASP A 41 6.93 0.05 -10.25
CA ASP A 41 7.30 -0.19 -11.64
C ASP A 41 8.22 -1.41 -11.83
N LEU A 42 9.15 -1.67 -10.89
CA LEU A 42 10.14 -2.74 -11.04
C LEU A 42 9.65 -4.12 -10.58
N ARG A 43 8.78 -4.19 -9.56
CA ARG A 43 8.40 -5.46 -8.92
C ARG A 43 6.98 -5.88 -9.22
N TYR A 44 6.04 -4.93 -9.23
CA TYR A 44 4.61 -5.24 -9.26
C TYR A 44 4.00 -5.07 -10.66
N LYS A 45 4.44 -4.06 -11.41
CA LYS A 45 4.02 -3.87 -12.81
C LYS A 45 4.36 -5.06 -13.71
N PRO A 46 5.56 -5.69 -13.65
CA PRO A 46 5.88 -6.83 -14.51
C PRO A 46 5.05 -8.08 -14.22
N VAL A 47 4.46 -8.19 -13.03
CA VAL A 47 3.56 -9.30 -12.65
C VAL A 47 2.08 -8.96 -12.86
N GLY A 48 1.78 -7.80 -13.47
CA GLY A 48 0.44 -7.42 -13.88
C GLY A 48 -0.35 -6.58 -12.86
N ALA A 49 0.31 -5.95 -11.89
CA ALA A 49 -0.33 -4.94 -11.05
C ALA A 49 -0.49 -3.62 -11.82
N THR A 50 -1.56 -2.88 -11.51
CA THR A 50 -1.77 -1.51 -11.99
C THR A 50 -1.13 -0.53 -11.01
N ILE A 51 -0.15 0.25 -11.47
CA ILE A 51 0.52 1.27 -10.66
C ILE A 51 -0.09 2.64 -10.95
N VAL A 52 -0.72 3.23 -9.94
CA VAL A 52 -1.34 4.55 -10.02
C VAL A 52 -0.46 5.54 -9.25
N SER A 53 0.29 6.34 -10.00
CA SER A 53 1.11 7.41 -9.43
C SER A 53 0.26 8.66 -9.18
N SER A 54 -0.03 8.97 -7.92
CA SER A 54 -0.81 10.15 -7.52
C SER A 54 -0.35 10.72 -6.17
N VAL A 55 -0.71 11.97 -5.87
CA VAL A 55 -0.42 12.61 -4.57
C VAL A 55 -1.73 12.78 -3.77
N PRO A 56 -2.42 11.69 -3.40
CA PRO A 56 -3.64 11.78 -2.60
C PRO A 56 -3.31 12.20 -1.17
N SER A 57 -4.29 12.79 -0.50
CA SER A 57 -4.20 12.96 0.95
C SER A 57 -4.22 11.60 1.65
N GLN A 58 -3.66 11.53 2.85
CA GLN A 58 -3.69 10.32 3.67
C GLN A 58 -5.13 9.81 3.91
N ASP A 59 -6.07 10.71 4.20
CA ASP A 59 -7.47 10.35 4.45
C ASP A 59 -8.14 9.79 3.19
N GLU A 60 -7.77 10.30 2.02
CA GLU A 60 -8.23 9.78 0.74
C GLU A 60 -7.69 8.38 0.48
N ILE A 61 -6.41 8.11 0.76
CA ILE A 61 -5.84 6.76 0.66
C ILE A 61 -6.57 5.78 1.57
N VAL A 62 -6.78 6.15 2.83
CA VAL A 62 -7.49 5.31 3.80
C VAL A 62 -8.90 5.03 3.31
N SER A 63 -9.62 6.04 2.83
CA SER A 63 -10.95 5.85 2.25
C SER A 63 -10.95 4.94 1.02
N GLN A 64 -9.96 5.06 0.12
CA GLN A 64 -9.84 4.19 -1.05
C GLN A 64 -9.50 2.74 -0.67
N LEU A 65 -8.67 2.52 0.35
CA LEU A 65 -8.37 1.19 0.89
C LEU A 65 -9.61 0.59 1.55
N LEU A 66 -10.30 1.31 2.43
CA LEU A 66 -11.50 0.78 3.12
C LEU A 66 -12.69 0.55 2.16
N SER A 67 -12.76 1.27 1.04
CA SER A 67 -13.80 1.10 0.02
C SER A 67 -13.43 0.15 -1.12
N GLU A 68 -12.30 -0.57 -0.99
CA GLU A 68 -11.82 -1.54 -1.98
C GLU A 68 -11.56 -0.96 -3.38
N ARG A 69 -11.40 0.36 -3.50
CA ARG A 69 -11.02 1.02 -4.76
C ARG A 69 -9.57 0.77 -5.13
N ILE A 70 -8.72 0.58 -4.12
CA ILE A 70 -7.32 0.23 -4.27
C ILE A 70 -6.99 -0.93 -3.33
N ASP A 71 -5.98 -1.71 -3.69
CA ASP A 71 -5.56 -2.88 -2.91
C ASP A 71 -4.36 -2.56 -2.01
N ALA A 72 -3.53 -1.59 -2.40
CA ALA A 72 -2.35 -1.21 -1.65
C ALA A 72 -1.93 0.24 -1.88
N PHE A 73 -1.19 0.78 -0.92
CA PHE A 73 -0.57 2.09 -1.01
C PHE A 73 0.92 2.04 -0.66
N GLY A 74 1.74 2.71 -1.46
CA GLY A 74 3.18 2.83 -1.25
C GLY A 74 3.60 4.29 -1.07
N GLU A 75 3.94 4.65 0.16
CA GLU A 75 4.59 5.90 0.53
C GLU A 75 5.85 5.49 1.28
N GLY A 76 7.00 6.13 1.05
CA GLY A 76 8.25 5.74 1.72
C GLY A 76 8.10 5.67 3.24
N ASP A 77 8.97 4.89 3.91
CA ASP A 77 8.87 4.36 5.29
C ASP A 77 8.33 5.29 6.40
N VAL A 78 8.36 6.62 6.24
CA VAL A 78 7.98 7.60 7.28
C VAL A 78 6.45 7.78 7.43
N SER A 79 5.65 7.52 6.39
CA SER A 79 4.18 7.75 6.47
C SER A 79 3.38 6.53 6.93
N ASN A 80 3.88 5.31 6.71
CA ASN A 80 3.17 4.08 7.09
C ASN A 80 3.11 3.86 8.61
N GLU A 81 4.16 4.22 9.37
CA GLU A 81 4.14 4.17 10.84
C GLU A 81 3.17 5.20 11.45
N TYR A 82 3.01 6.36 10.82
CA TYR A 82 2.05 7.37 11.28
C TYR A 82 0.60 6.92 11.05
N LEU A 83 0.32 6.31 9.90
CA LEU A 83 -1.02 5.81 9.57
C LEU A 83 -1.42 4.61 10.43
N SER A 84 -0.49 3.69 10.71
CA SER A 84 -0.75 2.53 11.57
C SER A 84 -0.99 2.90 13.03
N GLY A 85 -0.35 3.97 13.52
CA GLY A 85 -0.56 4.47 14.89
C GLY A 85 -1.81 5.35 15.06
N LYS A 86 -2.31 5.98 13.99
CA LYS A 86 -3.42 6.94 14.05
C LYS A 86 -4.79 6.32 13.78
N TYR A 87 -4.85 5.32 12.90
CA TYR A 87 -6.09 4.66 12.50
C TYR A 87 -6.20 3.29 13.17
N LEU A 88 -6.63 3.32 14.43
CA LEU A 88 -6.94 2.16 15.23
C LEU A 88 -8.43 1.83 15.14
N ASP A 89 -8.77 0.56 15.28
CA ASP A 89 -10.15 0.10 15.42
C ASP A 89 -10.75 0.48 16.78
N GLU A 90 -12.01 0.11 17.00
CA GLU A 90 -12.73 0.38 18.25
C GLU A 90 -12.09 -0.29 19.49
N HIS A 91 -11.13 -1.20 19.29
CA HIS A 91 -10.39 -1.90 20.32
C HIS A 91 -8.95 -1.37 20.51
N GLY A 92 -8.53 -0.37 19.72
CA GLY A 92 -7.17 0.18 19.78
C GLY A 92 -6.15 -0.63 18.98
N GLU A 93 -6.59 -1.52 18.09
CA GLU A 93 -5.74 -2.34 17.23
C GLU A 93 -5.61 -1.72 15.82
N SER A 94 -4.46 -1.91 15.17
CA SER A 94 -4.24 -1.36 13.82
C SER A 94 -5.09 -2.09 12.76
N TYR A 95 -5.72 -1.32 11.86
CA TYR A 95 -6.36 -1.84 10.61
C TYR A 95 -5.35 -2.30 9.56
N TRP A 96 -4.08 -2.02 9.78
CA TRP A 96 -3.00 -2.12 8.79
C TRP A 96 -1.99 -3.19 9.18
N SER A 97 -1.45 -3.86 8.16
CA SER A 97 -0.30 -4.76 8.25
C SER A 97 0.84 -4.30 7.36
#